data_AF-A0A411ZPE2-F1
#
_entry.id   AF-A0A411ZPE2-F1
#
_cell.length_a   1.000
_cell.length_b   1.000
_cell.length_c   1.000
_cell.angle_alpha   90.00
_cell.angle_beta   90.00
_cell.angle_gamma   90.00
#
_symmetry.space_group_name_H-M   'P 1'
#
loop_
_entity.id
_entity.type
_entity.pdbx_description
1 polymer ?
#
loop_
_entity_poly.entity_id
_entity_poly.type
_entity_poly.pdbx_seq_one_letter_code
_entity_poly.pdbx_strand_id
1 'polypeptide(L)'
;MRMIPHKITANIKHYKDKHNCCYVSLEATDNLGRVKYSKTYGFDSKNRVWFYVCDGKCVEVTQEQVYEALVNAYKSLTSIEELVSENLAVVEEGY
;
A
#
# COMPACT_ATOMS: atom_id res chain seq x y z
N MET A 1 9.35 -17.72 23.99
CA MET A 1 9.59 -16.59 23.07
C MET A 1 8.24 -15.87 22.95
N ARG A 2 8.11 -14.59 23.32
CA ARG A 2 6.80 -13.90 23.25
C ARG A 2 6.44 -13.68 21.79
N MET A 3 5.32 -14.25 21.33
CA MET A 3 4.80 -14.03 19.99
C MET A 3 4.15 -12.65 19.94
N ILE A 4 4.72 -11.70 19.21
CA ILE A 4 4.14 -10.35 19.08
C ILE A 4 3.07 -10.41 17.98
N PRO A 5 1.83 -9.90 18.21
CA PRO A 5 0.79 -9.97 17.19
C PRO A 5 1.24 -9.19 15.96
N HIS A 6 1.15 -9.80 14.78
CA HIS A 6 1.45 -9.11 13.55
C HIS A 6 0.40 -8.02 13.33
N LYS A 7 0.86 -6.78 13.20
CA LYS A 7 0.02 -5.66 12.78
C LYS A 7 0.67 -5.03 11.55
N ILE A 8 -0.17 -4.86 10.54
CA ILE A 8 0.17 -4.15 9.31
C ILE A 8 -0.57 -2.82 9.36
N THR A 9 0.17 -1.73 9.18
CA THR A 9 -0.41 -0.39 9.06
C THR A 9 -0.31 0.05 7.62
N ALA A 10 -1.46 0.23 6.97
CA ALA A 10 -1.54 0.76 5.61
C ALA A 10 -1.77 2.27 5.65
N ASN A 11 -0.99 3.03 4.89
CA ASN A 11 -1.05 4.48 4.80
C ASN A 11 -1.11 4.92 3.34
N ILE A 12 -1.90 5.96 3.06
CA ILE A 12 -1.90 6.65 1.78
C ILE A 12 -1.12 7.96 1.94
N LYS A 13 -0.08 8.13 1.12
CA LYS A 13 0.75 9.34 1.08
C LYS A 13 0.53 10.08 -0.23
N HIS A 14 0.58 11.41 -0.14
CA HIS A 14 0.55 12.30 -1.29
C HIS A 14 1.83 13.14 -1.31
N TYR A 15 2.48 13.26 -2.46
CA TYR A 15 3.64 14.12 -2.63
C TYR A 15 3.76 14.63 -4.06
N LYS A 16 4.64 15.62 -4.26
CA LYS A 16 4.98 16.14 -5.57
C LYS A 16 6.48 16.02 -5.80
N ASP A 17 6.89 15.78 -7.03
CA ASP A 17 8.30 15.84 -7.39
C ASP A 17 8.73 17.25 -7.87
N LYS A 18 10.02 17.39 -8.16
CA LYS A 18 10.61 18.62 -8.73
C LYS A 18 10.06 19.00 -10.10
N HIS A 19 9.31 18.11 -10.76
CA HIS A 19 8.71 18.30 -12.08
C HIS A 19 7.20 18.58 -11.99
N ASN A 20 6.67 18.86 -10.80
CA ASN A 20 5.24 19.07 -10.54
C ASN A 20 4.33 17.87 -10.86
N CYS A 21 4.89 16.67 -11.01
CA CYS A 21 4.09 15.46 -11.04
C CYS A 21 3.53 15.21 -9.65
N CYS A 22 2.22 14.96 -9.56
CA CYS A 22 1.55 14.59 -8.32
C CYS A 22 1.62 13.08 -8.15
N TYR A 23 1.83 12.60 -6.94
CA TYR A 23 1.90 11.17 -6.65
C TYR A 23 0.96 10.79 -5.52
N VAL A 24 0.41 9.59 -5.63
CA VAL A 24 -0.27 8.88 -4.55
C VAL A 24 0.45 7.56 -4.34
N SER A 25 0.78 7.26 -3.09
CA SER A 25 1.46 6.02 -2.71
C SER A 25 0.70 5.31 -1.60
N LEU A 26 0.37 4.04 -1.81
CA LEU A 26 -0.10 3.15 -0.76
C LEU A 26 1.11 2.40 -0.21
N GLU A 27 1.41 2.61 1.06
CA GLU A 27 2.49 1.93 1.77
C GLU A 27 1.95 1.14 2.95
N ALA A 28 2.39 -0.10 3.10
CA ALA A 28 2.09 -0.94 4.25
C ALA A 28 3.36 -1.22 5.04
N THR A 29 3.31 -0.99 6.35
CA THR A 29 4.44 -1.19 7.26
C THR A 29 4.10 -2.21 8.34
N ASP A 30 5.08 -3.01 8.76
CA ASP A 30 4.96 -3.85 9.94
C ASP A 30 5.10 -3.04 11.26
N ASN A 31 5.00 -3.74 12.38
CA ASN A 31 5.12 -3.16 13.73
C ASN A 31 6.47 -2.48 14.01
N LEU A 32 7.51 -2.80 13.24
CA LEU A 32 8.84 -2.21 13.35
C LEU A 32 9.01 -1.02 12.40
N GLY A 33 7.94 -0.62 11.71
CA GLY A 33 7.94 0.44 10.70
C GLY A 33 8.59 0.03 9.39
N ARG A 34 8.85 -1.27 9.15
CA ARG A 34 9.47 -1.73 7.90
C ARG A 34 8.42 -1.82 6.82
N VAL A 35 8.69 -1.22 5.65
CA VAL A 35 7.81 -1.29 4.49
C VAL A 35 7.75 -2.73 3.97
N LYS A 36 6.56 -3.30 3.96
CA LYS A 36 6.25 -4.63 3.39
C LYS A 36 5.68 -4.53 1.99
N TYR A 37 5.02 -3.43 1.70
CA TYR A 37 4.41 -3.15 0.41
C TYR A 37 4.46 -1.67 0.13
N SER A 38 4.75 -1.31 -1.12
CA SER A 38 4.57 0.04 -1.63
C SER A 38 4.06 -0.04 -3.05
N LYS A 39 3.03 0.76 -3.35
CA LYS A 39 2.56 0.94 -4.73
C LYS A 39 2.24 2.40 -4.96
N THR A 40 2.88 2.95 -5.99
CA THR A 40 2.85 4.38 -6.28
C THR A 40 2.32 4.62 -7.69
N TYR A 41 1.43 5.59 -7.80
CA TYR A 41 0.93 6.11 -9.06
C TYR A 41 1.22 7.61 -9.15
N GLY A 42 1.64 8.04 -10.34
CA GLY A 42 1.83 9.43 -10.69
C GLY A 42 0.67 9.96 -11.51
N PHE A 43 0.45 11.26 -11.43
CA PHE A 43 -0.46 12.02 -12.26
C PHE A 43 0.31 13.15 -12.94
N ASP A 44 0.38 13.07 -14.26
CA ASP A 44 0.93 14.13 -15.10
C ASP A 44 -0.18 15.15 -15.39
N SER A 45 -0.08 16.30 -14.74
CA SER A 45 -1.06 17.38 -14.90
C SER A 45 -1.08 18.00 -16.29
N LYS A 46 0.03 17.95 -17.04
CA LYS A 46 0.15 18.53 -18.37
C LYS A 46 -0.61 17.68 -19.39
N ASN A 47 -0.39 16.38 -19.34
CA ASN A 47 -1.01 15.43 -20.26
C ASN A 47 -2.35 14.89 -19.74
N ARG A 48 -2.72 15.19 -18.48
CA ARG A 48 -3.95 14.73 -17.80
C ARG A 48 -4.04 13.21 -17.70
N VAL A 49 -2.90 12.53 -17.58
CA VAL A 49 -2.82 11.07 -17.54
C VAL A 49 -2.32 10.57 -16.20
N TRP A 50 -2.84 9.40 -15.78
CA TRP A 50 -2.28 8.63 -14.68
C TRP A 50 -1.24 7.66 -15.22
N PHE A 51 -0.22 7.38 -14.41
CA PHE A 51 0.81 6.43 -14.78
C PHE A 51 1.40 5.73 -13.55
N TYR A 52 2.09 4.62 -13.79
CA TYR A 52 3.05 4.05 -12.85
C TYR A 52 4.37 3.76 -13.57
N VAL A 53 5.44 3.60 -12.81
CA VAL A 53 6.75 3.23 -13.36
C VAL A 53 6.95 1.74 -13.19
N CYS A 54 7.18 1.04 -14.29
CA CYS A 54 7.49 -0.39 -14.35
C CYS A 54 8.76 -0.57 -15.18
N ASP A 55 9.80 -1.18 -14.62
CA ASP A 55 11.09 -1.39 -15.30
C ASP A 55 11.66 -0.11 -15.96
N GLY A 56 11.53 1.02 -15.27
CA GLY A 56 11.98 2.33 -15.73
C GLY A 56 11.10 2.97 -16.83
N LYS A 57 10.00 2.33 -17.22
CA LYS A 57 9.05 2.86 -18.23
C LYS A 57 7.78 3.37 -17.55
N CYS A 58 7.28 4.50 -18.04
CA CYS A 58 5.96 4.99 -17.65
C CYS A 58 4.88 4.20 -18.38
N VAL A 59 3.99 3.59 -17.63
CA VAL A 59 2.81 2.88 -18.14
C VAL A 59 1.58 3.73 -17.81
N GLU A 60 0.88 4.19 -18.84
CA GLU A 60 -0.35 4.96 -18.72
C GLU A 60 -1.51 4.08 -18.24
N VAL A 61 -2.35 4.63 -17.36
CA VAL A 61 -3.52 3.96 -16.80
C VAL A 61 -4.66 4.99 -16.63
N THR A 62 -5.88 4.50 -16.44
CA THR A 62 -7.02 5.35 -16.08
C THR A 62 -7.08 5.59 -14.57
N GLN A 63 -7.76 6.66 -14.14
CA GLN A 63 -8.01 6.89 -12.72
C GLN A 63 -8.78 5.73 -12.06
N GLU A 64 -9.71 5.11 -12.79
CA GLU A 64 -10.47 3.96 -12.33
C GLU A 64 -9.57 2.75 -12.05
N GLN A 65 -8.64 2.45 -12.97
CA GLN A 65 -7.65 1.39 -12.77
C GLN A 65 -6.74 1.66 -11.56
N VAL A 66 -6.35 2.92 -11.34
CA VAL A 66 -5.60 3.32 -10.13
C VAL A 66 -6.42 3.05 -8.88
N TYR A 67 -7.69 3.49 -8.86
CA TYR A 67 -8.60 3.28 -7.75
C TYR A 67 -8.77 1.80 -7.40
N GLU A 68 -9.15 0.97 -8.39
CA GLU A 68 -9.34 -0.46 -8.19
C GLU A 68 -8.07 -1.15 -7.71
N ALA A 69 -6.93 -0.81 -8.30
CA ALA A 69 -5.65 -1.40 -7.91
C ALA A 69 -5.27 -1.04 -6.47
N LEU A 70 -5.48 0.20 -6.03
CA LEU A 70 -5.19 0.63 -4.66
C LEU A 70 -6.17 0.01 -3.65
N VAL A 71 -7.45 -0.08 -3.98
CA VAL A 71 -8.46 -0.73 -3.12
C VAL A 71 -8.18 -2.22 -2.98
N ASN A 72 -7.89 -2.92 -4.07
CA ASN A 72 -7.58 -4.34 -4.04
C ASN A 72 -6.28 -4.62 -3.29
N ALA A 73 -5.25 -3.79 -3.49
CA ALA A 73 -4.01 -3.86 -2.72
C ALA A 73 -4.27 -3.67 -1.22
N TYR A 74 -5.01 -2.63 -0.84
CA TYR A 74 -5.38 -2.39 0.56
C TYR A 74 -6.11 -3.60 1.16
N LYS A 75 -7.15 -4.12 0.49
CA LYS A 75 -7.89 -5.31 0.94
C LYS A 75 -6.98 -6.54 1.12
N SER A 76 -6.03 -6.76 0.20
CA SER A 76 -5.09 -7.88 0.29
C SER A 76 -4.09 -7.75 1.45
N LEU A 77 -3.67 -6.52 1.76
CA LEU A 77 -2.74 -6.24 2.86
C LEU A 77 -3.40 -6.34 4.23
N THR A 78 -4.70 -6.04 4.27
CA THR A 78 -5.54 -6.16 5.44
C THR A 78 -6.52 -7.31 5.23
N SER A 79 -6.02 -8.51 4.94
CA SER A 79 -6.87 -9.70 5.08
C SER A 79 -7.25 -9.78 6.56
N ILE A 80 -8.44 -9.25 6.87
CA ILE A 80 -8.94 -9.13 8.25
C ILE A 80 -9.02 -10.52 8.87
N GLU A 81 -9.29 -11.55 8.06
CA GLU A 81 -9.38 -12.95 8.49
C GLU A 81 -8.03 -13.49 8.98
N GLU A 82 -6.95 -13.25 8.25
CA GLU A 82 -5.59 -13.66 8.66
C GLU A 82 -5.15 -12.87 9.92
N LEU A 83 -5.35 -11.55 9.92
CA LEU A 83 -5.08 -10.71 11.08
C LEU A 83 -5.85 -11.18 12.31
N VAL A 84 -7.15 -11.46 12.20
CA VAL A 84 -7.97 -11.96 13.30
C VAL A 84 -7.50 -13.33 13.75
N SER A 85 -7.27 -14.27 12.82
CA SER A 85 -6.83 -15.63 13.14
C SER A 85 -5.48 -15.65 13.86
N GLU A 86 -4.50 -14.88 13.38
CA GLU A 86 -3.19 -14.77 14.01
C GLU A 86 -3.28 -14.13 15.40
N ASN A 87 -4.10 -13.08 15.57
CA ASN A 87 -4.28 -12.44 16.87
C ASN A 87 -5.05 -13.32 17.86
N LEU A 88 -6.02 -14.12 17.40
CA LEU A 88 -6.71 -15.10 18.24
C LEU A 88 -5.77 -16.22 18.68
N ALA A 89 -4.96 -16.78 17.76
CA ALA A 89 -3.96 -17.79 18.10
C ALA A 89 -2.95 -17.27 19.14
N VAL A 90 -2.50 -16.02 18.99
CA VAL A 90 -1.63 -15.36 19.97
C VAL A 90 -2.28 -15.24 21.37
N VAL A 91 -3.60 -15.02 21.44
CA VAL A 91 -4.34 -15.00 22.72
C VAL A 91 -4.47 -16.42 23.30
N GLU A 92 -4.78 -17.42 22.46
CA GLU A 92 -4.91 -18.82 22.86
C GLU A 92 -3.60 -19.46 23.34
N GLU A 93 -2.47 -19.09 22.73
CA GLU A 93 -1.14 -19.57 23.09
C GLU A 93 -0.56 -18.93 24.37
N GLY A 94 -1.28 -17.97 24.96
CA GLY A 94 -0.90 -17.34 26.23
C GLY A 94 0.16 -16.27 26.03
N TYR A 95 -0.31 -15.07 25.72
CA TYR A 95 0.45 -13.84 25.98
C TYR A 95 0.70 -13.62 27.47
#